data_AF-A0A7X9J6Z7-F1
#
_entry.id   AF-A0A7X9J6Z7-F1
#
_cell.length_a   1.000
_cell.length_b   1.000
_cell.length_c   1.000
_cell.angle_alpha   90.00
_cell.angle_beta   90.00
_cell.angle_gamma   90.00
#
_symmetry.space_group_name_H-M   'P 1'
#
loop_
_entity.id
_entity.type
_entity.pdbx_description
1 polymer ?
#
loop_
_entity_poly.entity_id
_entity_poly.type
_entity_poly.pdbx_seq_one_letter_code
_entity_poly.pdbx_strand_id
1 'polypeptide(L)' 'ESDGSPKPYRVHYRTPSVPLLQIMPILTKGHFVADVVGIIGSIDIILGDADR' A
#
# COMPACT_ATOMS: atom_id res chain seq x y z
N GLU A 1 -14.93 -12.13 -8.17
CA GLU A 1 -16.34 -12.47 -8.48
C GLU A 1 -16.38 -13.19 -9.82
N SER A 2 -17.28 -14.15 -10.00
CA SER A 2 -17.43 -14.92 -11.23
C SER A 2 -18.91 -14.97 -11.62
N ASP A 3 -19.20 -14.84 -12.90
CA ASP A 3 -20.54 -14.88 -13.51
C ASP A 3 -20.77 -16.18 -14.30
N GLY A 4 -19.86 -17.15 -14.20
CA GLY A 4 -19.91 -18.41 -14.93
C GLY A 4 -19.29 -18.35 -16.34
N SER A 5 -18.80 -17.19 -16.78
CA SER A 5 -18.06 -17.07 -18.04
C SER A 5 -16.60 -17.60 -17.90
N PRO A 6 -15.89 -17.86 -19.02
CA PRO A 6 -14.50 -18.32 -18.99
C PRO A 6 -13.50 -17.27 -18.47
N LYS A 7 -13.94 -16.02 -18.27
CA LYS A 7 -13.11 -14.92 -17.80
C LYS A 7 -13.60 -14.49 -16.42
N PRO A 8 -12.68 -14.08 -15.52
CA PRO A 8 -13.10 -13.55 -14.24
C PRO A 8 -13.90 -12.26 -14.43
N TYR A 9 -15.11 -12.21 -13.88
CA TYR A 9 -15.96 -11.01 -13.89
C TYR A 9 -15.30 -9.85 -13.12
N ARG A 10 -14.69 -10.14 -11.97
CA ARG A 10 -13.90 -9.17 -11.19
C ARG A 10 -12.79 -9.85 -10.41
N VAL A 11 -11.58 -9.31 -10.50
CA VAL A 11 -10.46 -9.67 -9.63
C VAL A 11 -10.19 -8.51 -8.70
N HIS A 12 -10.33 -8.73 -7.39
CA HIS A 12 -9.91 -7.78 -6.38
C HIS A 12 -8.71 -8.38 -5.65
N TYR A 13 -7.57 -7.69 -5.71
CA TYR A 13 -6.34 -8.07 -5.04
C TYR A 13 -6.01 -7.01 -4.00
N ARG A 14 -5.77 -7.44 -2.76
CA ARG A 14 -5.43 -6.53 -1.66
C ARG A 14 -3.94 -6.60 -1.42
N THR A 15 -3.27 -5.50 -1.70
CA THR A 15 -1.83 -5.38 -1.63
C THR A 15 -1.39 -5.02 -0.21
N PRO A 16 -0.22 -5.47 0.25
CA PRO A 16 0.30 -5.12 1.56
C PRO A 16 0.71 -3.64 1.66
N SER A 17 1.06 -3.00 0.54
CA SER A 17 1.53 -1.61 0.51
C SER A 17 0.44 -0.58 0.88
N VAL A 18 -0.81 -0.81 0.49
CA VAL A 18 -1.93 0.12 0.76
C VAL A 18 -2.17 0.33 2.27
N PRO A 19 -2.32 -0.72 3.10
CA PRO A 19 -2.46 -0.52 4.56
C PRO A 19 -1.19 0.04 5.21
N LEU A 20 0.00 -0.26 4.69
CA LEU A 20 1.25 0.33 5.18
C LEU A 20 1.34 1.84 4.89
N LEU A 21 0.83 2.30 3.74
CA LEU A 21 0.70 3.73 3.45
C LEU A 21 -0.31 4.42 4.38
N GLN A 22 -1.36 3.73 4.80
CA GLN A 22 -2.36 4.29 5.72
C GLN A 22 -1.81 4.56 7.13
N ILE A 23 -0.79 3.84 7.58
CA ILE A 23 -0.16 4.05 8.90
C ILE A 23 0.89 5.19 8.90
N MET A 24 1.30 5.69 7.72
CA MET A 24 2.31 6.75 7.58
C MET A 24 2.06 8.02 8.41
N PRO A 25 0.83 8.56 8.55
CA PRO A 25 0.58 9.72 9.37
C PRO A 25 0.85 9.48 10.86
N ILE A 26 0.74 8.23 11.31
CA ILE A 26 1.03 7.84 12.70
C ILE A 26 2.54 7.72 12.89
N LEU A 27 3.23 7.06 11.96
CA LEU A 27 4.69 6.84 12.04
C LEU A 27 5.51 8.13 11.89
N THR A 28 5.03 9.10 11.11
CA THR A 28 5.74 10.36 10.86
C THR A 28 5.41 11.47 11.85
N LYS A 29 4.46 11.26 12.77
CA LYS A 29 4.01 12.27 13.72
C LYS A 29 5.12 12.61 14.73
N GLY A 30 5.50 13.88 14.80
CA GLY A 30 6.54 14.35 15.71
C GLY A 30 7.98 14.14 15.20
N HIS A 31 8.13 13.65 13.97
CA HIS A 31 9.41 13.50 13.29
C HIS A 31 9.67 14.65 12.31
N PHE A 32 10.92 14.81 11.90
CA PHE A 32 11.28 15.76 10.85
C PHE A 32 10.99 15.19 9.47
N VAL A 33 10.87 16.06 8.46
CA VAL A 33 10.69 15.64 7.06
C VAL A 33 11.84 14.73 6.60
N ALA A 34 13.06 14.95 7.11
CA ALA A 34 14.21 14.10 6.82
C ALA A 34 14.02 12.65 7.29
N ASP A 35 13.30 12.42 8.38
CA ASP A 35 13.07 11.09 8.95
C ASP A 35 12.09 10.26 8.12
N VAL A 36 11.26 10.92 7.29
CA VAL A 36 10.26 10.27 6.44
C VAL A 36 10.91 9.28 5.48
N VAL A 37 12.09 9.59 4.95
CA VAL A 37 12.83 8.69 4.04
C VAL A 37 13.24 7.39 4.76
N GLY A 38 13.72 7.50 6.01
CA GLY A 38 14.07 6.34 6.83
C GLY A 38 12.85 5.50 7.21
N ILE A 39 11.74 6.16 7.55
CA ILE A 39 10.46 5.50 7.87
C ILE A 39 9.97 4.71 6.66
N ILE A 40 9.94 5.32 5.46
CA ILE A 40 9.54 4.64 4.22
C ILE A 40 10.44 3.43 3.92
N GLY A 41 11.76 3.58 4.09
CA GLY A 41 12.72 2.48 3.90
C GLY A 41 12.55 1.34 4.90
N SER A 42 12.03 1.61 6.10
CA SER A 42 11.82 0.58 7.14
C SER A 42 10.56 -0.28 6.92
N ILE A 43 9.52 0.29 6.31
CA ILE A 43 8.25 -0.42 6.04
C ILE A 43 8.21 -1.08 4.65
N ASP A 44 9.18 -0.76 3.80
CA ASP A 44 9.39 -1.33 2.45
C ASP A 44 8.13 -1.35 1.57
N ILE A 45 7.62 -0.15 1.28
CA ILE A 45 6.46 -0.01 0.39
C ILE A 45 6.85 -0.04 -1.09
N ILE A 46 6.15 -0.87 -1.86
CA ILE A 46 6.26 -0.86 -3.32
C ILE A 46 5.12 -0.02 -3.88
N LEU A 47 5.45 1.17 -4.41
CA LEU A 47 4.46 2.12 -4.94
C LEU A 47 3.66 1.54 -6.13
N GLY A 48 4.29 0.74 -6.99
CA GLY A 48 3.61 0.10 -8.12
C GLY A 48 2.54 -0.92 -7.72
N ASP A 49 2.54 -1.37 -6.46
CA ASP A 49 1.51 -2.24 -5.90
C ASP A 49 0.43 -1.45 -5.13
N ALA A 50 0.71 -0.20 -4.75
CA ALA A 50 -0.25 0.66 -4.08
C ALA A 50 -1.15 1.45 -5.06
N ASP A 51 -0.69 1.66 -6.29
CA ASP A 51 -1.35 2.50 -7.32
C ASP A 51 -2.33 1.73 -8.24
N ARG A 52 -2.84 0.57 -7.80
CA ARG A 52 -3.67 -0.34 -8.61
C ARG A 52 -5.16 -0.27 -8.29
#